data_AF-A0A9W9ZA59-F1
#
_entry.id   AF-A0A9W9ZA59-F1
#
_cell.length_a   1.000
_cell.length_b   1.000
_cell.length_c   1.000
_cell.angle_alpha   90.00
_cell.angle_beta   90.00
_cell.angle_gamma   90.00
#
_symmetry.space_group_name_H-M   'P 1'
#
loop_
_entity.id
_entity.type
_entity.pdbx_description
1 polymer ?
#
loop_
_entity_poly.entity_id
_entity_poly.type
_entity_poly.pdbx_seq_one_letter_code
_entity_poly.pdbx_strand_id
1 'polypeptide(L)'
;MAIADCLKRFHDPIWTPQEVDQFWSVLQPYLAKLLNDEMPLPDSNIKFTFLDPANEKHKKYCIQNIHESMWKGKYSVAVANIKAVGTFFHDTVHSGHSSVTDQLQELKDVFKRRPLESRHGIYRKTFT
;
A
#
# COMPACT_ATOMS: atom_id res chain seq x y z
N MET A 1 -18.77 -33.89 0.33
CA MET A 1 -18.35 -32.48 0.25
C MET A 1 -16.95 -32.36 0.85
N ALA A 2 -15.89 -32.15 0.07
CA ALA A 2 -14.55 -31.90 0.63
C ALA A 2 -13.50 -31.34 -0.36
N ILE A 3 -13.75 -31.34 -1.68
CA ILE A 3 -12.75 -30.83 -2.65
C ILE A 3 -12.90 -29.31 -2.85
N ALA A 4 -14.14 -28.81 -2.85
CA ALA A 4 -14.43 -27.38 -3.03
C ALA A 4 -13.87 -26.50 -1.89
N ASP A 5 -13.79 -27.01 -0.66
CA ASP A 5 -13.21 -26.24 0.47
C ASP A 5 -11.67 -26.32 0.54
N CYS A 6 -11.04 -27.35 -0.03
CA CYS A 6 -9.59 -27.38 -0.24
C CYS A 6 -9.17 -26.37 -1.32
N LEU A 7 -9.94 -26.22 -2.39
CA LEU A 7 -9.63 -25.29 -3.48
C LEU A 7 -9.81 -23.82 -3.10
N LYS A 8 -10.65 -23.49 -2.10
CA LYS A 8 -10.74 -22.11 -1.56
C LYS A 8 -9.46 -21.65 -0.85
N ARG A 9 -8.55 -22.55 -0.50
CA ARG A 9 -7.30 -22.23 0.21
C ARG A 9 -6.09 -22.09 -0.71
N PHE A 10 -6.18 -22.48 -1.97
CA PHE A 10 -5.19 -22.17 -3.00
C PHE A 10 -5.46 -20.78 -3.54
N HIS A 11 -5.23 -19.81 -2.67
CA HIS A 11 -5.00 -18.45 -3.08
C HIS A 11 -3.58 -18.37 -3.63
N ASP A 12 -3.38 -18.91 -4.83
CA ASP A 12 -2.15 -18.64 -5.58
C ASP A 12 -1.94 -17.11 -5.58
N PRO A 13 -0.69 -16.67 -5.35
CA PRO A 13 -0.40 -15.24 -5.40
C PRO A 13 -0.82 -14.74 -6.79
N ILE A 14 -1.57 -13.63 -6.84
CA ILE A 14 -2.11 -13.10 -8.10
C ILE A 14 -0.97 -12.90 -9.10
N TRP A 15 0.20 -12.52 -8.60
CA TRP A 15 1.47 -12.43 -9.32
C TRP A 15 2.55 -13.23 -8.60
N THR A 16 3.40 -13.90 -9.38
CA THR A 16 4.64 -14.51 -8.92
C THR A 16 5.62 -13.44 -8.41
N PRO A 17 6.60 -13.80 -7.57
CA PRO A 17 7.66 -12.87 -7.14
C PRO A 17 8.36 -12.18 -8.33
N GLN A 18 8.58 -12.92 -9.42
CA GLN A 18 9.20 -12.40 -10.64
C GLN A 18 8.34 -11.34 -11.33
N GLU A 19 7.03 -11.56 -11.46
CA GLU A 19 6.10 -10.58 -12.03
C GLU A 19 6.00 -9.32 -11.16
N VAL A 20 6.02 -9.49 -9.84
CA VAL A 20 6.09 -8.35 -8.90
C VAL A 20 7.36 -7.53 -9.12
N ASP A 21 8.52 -8.18 -9.26
CA ASP A 21 9.78 -7.48 -9.49
C ASP A 21 9.83 -6.80 -10.88
N GLN A 22 9.30 -7.45 -11.92
CA GLN A 22 9.19 -6.85 -13.25
C GLN A 22 8.30 -5.61 -13.22
N PHE A 23 7.11 -5.70 -12.63
CA PHE A 23 6.22 -4.55 -12.51
C PHE A 23 6.83 -3.43 -11.66
N TRP A 24 7.46 -3.81 -10.54
CA TRP A 24 8.14 -2.86 -9.66
C TRP A 24 9.27 -2.12 -10.38
N SER A 25 10.02 -2.77 -11.27
CA SER A 25 11.09 -2.13 -12.03
C SER A 25 10.58 -0.99 -12.94
N VAL A 26 9.36 -1.11 -13.45
CA VAL A 26 8.69 -0.07 -14.25
C VAL A 26 8.16 1.05 -13.36
N LEU A 27 7.61 0.70 -12.20
CA LEU A 27 6.96 1.64 -11.29
C LEU A 27 7.96 2.46 -10.44
N GLN A 28 9.08 1.85 -10.04
CA GLN A 28 10.05 2.42 -9.11
C GLN A 28 10.59 3.79 -9.53
N PRO A 29 11.00 4.03 -10.79
CA PRO A 29 11.49 5.34 -11.22
C PRO A 29 10.45 6.44 -11.05
N TYR A 30 9.18 6.13 -11.29
CA TYR A 30 8.07 7.08 -11.11
C TYR A 30 7.83 7.38 -9.64
N LEU A 31 7.81 6.37 -8.77
CA LEU A 31 7.67 6.56 -7.33
C LEU A 31 8.84 7.36 -6.73
N ALA A 32 10.05 7.12 -7.21
CA ALA A 32 11.24 7.86 -6.77
C ALA A 32 11.11 9.36 -7.04
N LYS A 33 10.67 9.75 -8.25
CA LYS A 33 10.40 11.16 -8.59
C LYS A 33 9.37 11.80 -7.67
N LEU A 34 8.30 11.08 -7.36
CA LEU A 34 7.26 11.55 -6.44
C LEU A 34 7.79 11.72 -5.00
N LEU A 35 8.64 10.82 -4.54
CA LEU A 35 9.23 10.88 -3.20
C LEU A 35 10.26 12.00 -3.07
N ASN A 36 11.05 12.25 -4.13
CA ASN A 36 12.02 13.34 -4.25
C ASN A 36 11.38 14.75 -4.42
N ASP A 37 10.06 14.86 -4.39
CA ASP A 37 9.33 16.11 -4.62
C ASP A 37 9.59 16.73 -6.02
N GLU A 38 10.05 15.93 -6.98
CA GLU A 38 10.21 16.34 -8.39
C GLU A 38 8.85 16.48 -9.11
N MET A 39 7.79 15.96 -8.51
CA MET A 39 6.41 16.05 -8.99
C MET A 39 5.46 16.40 -7.84
N PRO A 40 4.43 17.23 -8.08
CA PRO A 40 3.46 17.56 -7.05
C PRO A 40 2.69 16.32 -6.62
N LEU A 41 2.53 16.17 -5.31
CA LEU A 41 1.72 15.13 -4.71
C LEU A 41 0.29 15.62 -4.46
N PRO A 42 -0.72 14.76 -4.61
CA PRO A 42 -2.05 15.05 -4.12
C PRO A 42 -2.07 15.10 -2.58
N ASP A 43 -3.13 15.65 -2.00
CA ASP A 43 -3.36 15.55 -0.57
C ASP A 43 -3.53 14.09 -0.13
N SER A 44 -3.09 13.79 1.10
CA SER A 44 -3.37 12.50 1.72
C SER A 44 -4.88 12.34 1.93
N ASN A 45 -5.39 11.15 1.64
CA ASN A 45 -6.80 10.82 1.84
C ASN A 45 -7.07 10.15 3.19
N ILE A 46 -6.07 10.05 4.07
CA ILE A 46 -6.19 9.49 5.41
C ILE A 46 -6.67 10.57 6.38
N LYS A 47 -7.72 10.28 7.15
CA LYS A 47 -8.26 11.18 8.17
C LYS A 47 -7.52 11.03 9.50
N PHE A 48 -6.39 11.72 9.64
CA PHE A 48 -5.54 11.65 10.83
C PHE A 48 -6.18 12.20 12.12
N THR A 49 -7.20 13.04 12.02
CA THR A 49 -7.89 13.66 13.19
C THR A 49 -8.50 12.68 14.18
N PHE A 50 -8.76 11.44 13.76
CA PHE A 50 -9.33 10.38 14.60
C PHE A 50 -8.32 9.28 14.93
N LEU A 51 -7.07 9.46 14.55
CA LEU A 51 -6.00 8.50 14.77
C LEU A 51 -5.19 8.91 15.99
N ASP A 52 -4.60 7.91 16.60
CA ASP A 52 -3.71 8.02 17.75
C ASP A 52 -2.33 7.51 17.29
N PRO A 53 -1.28 8.36 17.32
CA PRO A 53 0.05 8.00 16.88
C PRO A 53 0.69 6.89 17.74
N ALA A 54 0.27 6.71 18.99
CA ALA A 54 0.77 5.63 19.85
C ALA A 54 0.04 4.30 19.60
N ASN A 55 -1.01 4.28 18.78
CA ASN A 55 -1.85 3.11 18.57
C ASN A 55 -1.46 2.32 17.32
N GLU A 56 -0.85 1.15 17.54
CA GLU A 56 -0.45 0.22 16.49
C GLU A 56 -1.59 -0.23 15.56
N LYS A 57 -2.85 -0.25 16.03
CA LYS A 57 -4.00 -0.56 15.15
C LYS A 57 -4.26 0.55 14.15
N HIS A 58 -4.09 1.81 14.54
CA HIS A 58 -4.22 2.95 13.64
C HIS A 58 -3.10 2.97 12.61
N LYS A 59 -1.88 2.64 13.02
CA LYS A 59 -0.76 2.45 12.09
C LYS A 59 -1.08 1.37 11.04
N LYS A 60 -1.57 0.19 11.47
CA LYS A 60 -1.98 -0.88 10.55
C LYS A 60 -3.08 -0.45 9.58
N TYR A 61 -4.08 0.31 10.06
CA TYR A 61 -5.13 0.87 9.21
C TYR A 61 -4.57 1.80 8.12
N CYS A 62 -3.62 2.66 8.47
CA CYS A 62 -2.97 3.55 7.51
C CYS A 62 -2.18 2.78 6.45
N ILE A 63 -1.41 1.76 6.86
CA ILE A 63 -0.69 0.88 5.93
C ILE A 63 -1.66 0.15 4.99
N GLN A 64 -2.84 -0.27 5.48
CA GLN A 64 -3.88 -0.87 4.63
C GLN A 64 -4.44 0.13 3.59
N ASN A 65 -4.58 1.40 3.94
CA ASN A 65 -5.02 2.42 2.97
C ASN A 65 -3.97 2.68 1.86
N ILE A 66 -2.68 2.69 2.23
CA ILE A 66 -1.57 2.76 1.27
C ILE A 66 -1.61 1.54 0.35
N HIS A 67 -1.77 0.35 0.92
CA HIS A 67 -1.90 -0.91 0.21
C HIS A 67 -3.00 -0.88 -0.86
N GLU A 68 -4.21 -0.51 -0.46
CA GLU A 68 -5.34 -0.42 -1.39
C GLU A 68 -5.10 0.60 -2.50
N SER A 69 -4.45 1.73 -2.18
CA SER A 69 -4.13 2.76 -3.17
C SER A 69 -3.15 2.25 -4.21
N MET A 70 -2.11 1.53 -3.79
CA MET A 70 -1.15 0.89 -4.70
C MET A 70 -1.83 -0.13 -5.63
N TRP A 71 -2.70 -0.97 -5.10
CA TRP A 71 -3.41 -1.99 -5.88
C TRP A 71 -4.50 -1.42 -6.80
N LYS A 72 -5.07 -0.26 -6.46
CA LYS A 72 -6.00 0.48 -7.33
C LYS A 72 -5.30 1.36 -8.37
N GLY A 73 -3.96 1.31 -8.47
CA GLY A 73 -3.17 2.14 -9.39
C GLY A 73 -3.06 3.61 -8.99
N LYS A 74 -3.44 3.97 -7.76
CA LYS A 74 -3.39 5.34 -7.23
C LYS A 74 -2.03 5.62 -6.57
N TYR A 75 -0.97 5.50 -7.35
CA TYR A 75 0.41 5.55 -6.87
C TYR A 75 0.79 6.89 -6.22
N SER A 76 0.39 8.01 -6.81
CA SER A 76 0.67 9.34 -6.23
C SER A 76 -0.02 9.52 -4.86
N VAL A 77 -1.23 8.97 -4.69
CA VAL A 77 -1.96 8.98 -3.41
C VAL A 77 -1.26 8.06 -2.40
N ALA A 78 -0.78 6.90 -2.84
CA ALA A 78 0.00 6.00 -1.98
C ALA A 78 1.29 6.67 -1.47
N VAL A 79 1.98 7.43 -2.32
CA VAL A 79 3.16 8.23 -1.95
C VAL A 79 2.80 9.38 -1.00
N ALA A 80 1.71 10.11 -1.27
CA ALA A 80 1.24 11.15 -0.35
C ALA A 80 0.91 10.57 1.04
N ASN A 81 0.24 9.42 1.07
CA ASN A 81 -0.12 8.73 2.31
C ASN A 81 1.10 8.20 3.06
N ILE A 82 2.11 7.62 2.40
CA ILE A 82 3.30 7.13 3.11
C ILE A 82 4.09 8.27 3.73
N LYS A 83 4.23 9.42 3.05
CA LYS A 83 4.85 10.63 3.62
C LYS A 83 4.06 11.13 4.83
N ALA A 84 2.74 11.25 4.71
CA ALA A 84 1.89 11.73 5.79
C ALA A 84 1.86 10.78 7.01
N VAL A 85 1.85 9.47 6.79
CA VAL A 85 1.95 8.45 7.84
C VAL A 85 3.32 8.51 8.51
N GLY A 86 4.39 8.64 7.72
CA GLY A 86 5.73 8.89 8.22
C GLY A 86 5.72 10.04 9.22
N THR A 87 5.29 11.23 8.81
CA THR A 87 5.19 12.41 9.68
C THR A 87 4.32 12.17 10.92
N PHE A 88 3.10 11.65 10.75
CA PHE A 88 2.15 11.50 11.85
C PHE A 88 2.60 10.52 12.94
N PHE A 89 3.27 9.42 12.57
CA PHE A 89 3.71 8.39 13.51
C PHE A 89 5.18 8.53 13.96
N HIS A 90 6.03 9.30 13.26
CA HIS A 90 7.43 9.55 13.70
C HIS A 90 7.57 10.61 14.78
N ASP A 91 6.61 11.51 14.96
CA ASP A 91 6.71 12.62 15.91
C ASP A 91 6.79 12.17 17.39
N THR A 92 6.61 10.88 17.69
CA THR A 92 6.64 10.38 19.07
C THR A 92 8.01 9.94 19.57
N VAL A 93 8.94 9.42 18.74
CA VAL A 93 10.24 8.91 19.22
C VAL A 93 11.29 8.90 18.08
N HIS A 94 12.26 9.81 18.14
CA HIS A 94 13.48 9.90 17.32
C HIS A 94 13.33 10.32 15.83
N SER A 95 13.89 11.50 15.56
CA SER A 95 13.98 12.21 14.29
C SER A 95 14.97 11.56 13.29
N GLY A 96 14.64 10.37 12.81
CA GLY A 96 15.24 9.83 11.59
C GLY A 96 14.32 10.14 10.42
N HIS A 97 14.68 11.10 9.56
CA HIS A 97 14.03 11.22 8.26
C HIS A 97 14.25 9.90 7.51
N SER A 98 13.18 9.14 7.29
CA SER A 98 13.23 7.93 6.44
C SER A 98 13.75 8.33 5.07
N SER A 99 14.84 7.71 4.60
CA SER A 99 15.39 8.04 3.29
C SER A 99 14.39 7.66 2.18
N VAL A 100 14.52 8.26 1.00
CA VAL A 100 13.70 7.89 -0.17
C VAL A 100 13.82 6.39 -0.48
N THR A 101 15.01 5.82 -0.27
CA THR A 101 15.26 4.38 -0.42
C THR A 101 14.43 3.55 0.56
N ASP A 102 14.34 3.97 1.83
CA ASP A 102 13.54 3.29 2.85
C ASP A 102 12.04 3.36 2.52
N GLN A 103 11.57 4.53 2.07
CA GLN A 103 10.18 4.73 1.67
C GLN A 103 9.81 3.91 0.42
N LEU A 104 10.72 3.80 -0.56
CA LEU A 104 10.54 2.91 -1.71
C LEU A 104 10.47 1.45 -1.28
N GLN A 105 11.33 1.04 -0.36
CA GLN A 105 11.35 -0.33 0.15
C GLN A 105 10.04 -0.64 0.90
N GLU A 106 9.55 0.30 1.72
CA GLU A 106 8.27 0.16 2.41
C GLU A 106 7.09 0.07 1.43
N LEU A 107 7.04 0.93 0.39
CA LEU A 107 6.03 0.83 -0.67
C LEU A 107 6.09 -0.52 -1.40
N LYS A 108 7.29 -1.05 -1.67
CA LYS A 108 7.47 -2.36 -2.29
C LYS A 108 6.95 -3.47 -1.38
N ASP A 109 7.26 -3.41 -0.09
CA ASP A 109 6.85 -4.43 0.87
C ASP A 109 5.36 -4.36 1.20
N VAL A 110 4.76 -3.17 1.12
CA VAL A 110 3.31 -3.00 1.11
C VAL A 110 2.76 -3.64 -0.17
N PHE A 111 3.26 -3.29 -1.35
CA PHE A 111 2.75 -3.79 -2.63
C PHE A 111 2.77 -5.32 -2.75
N LYS A 112 3.85 -5.96 -2.28
CA LYS A 112 4.00 -7.42 -2.24
C LYS A 112 2.92 -8.12 -1.42
N ARG A 113 2.30 -7.45 -0.45
CA ARG A 113 1.22 -8.05 0.33
C ARG A 113 0.02 -8.26 -0.58
N ARG A 114 -0.61 -9.42 -0.46
CA ARG A 114 -1.86 -9.70 -1.18
C ARG A 114 -2.95 -8.74 -0.69
N PRO A 115 -3.82 -8.21 -1.57
CA PRO A 115 -5.06 -7.60 -1.13
C PRO A 115 -5.78 -8.61 -0.25
N LEU A 116 -5.98 -8.24 1.01
CA LEU A 116 -7.01 -8.89 1.79
C LEU A 116 -8.29 -8.56 1.03
N GLU A 117 -8.87 -9.54 0.33
CA GLU A 117 -10.23 -9.40 -0.17
C GLU A 117 -11.08 -9.04 1.04
N SER A 118 -11.35 -7.74 1.23
CA SER A 118 -12.39 -7.33 2.14
C SER A 118 -13.62 -8.07 1.65
N ARG A 119 -14.25 -8.85 2.52
CA ARG A 119 -15.47 -9.60 2.25
C ARG A 119 -16.64 -8.66 1.95
N HIS A 120 -16.56 -7.96 0.82
CA HIS A 120 -17.62 -7.16 0.25
C HIS A 120 -17.67 -7.50 -1.24
N GLY A 121 -18.49 -8.51 -1.53
CA GLY A 121 -19.21 -8.70 -2.78
C GLY A 121 -18.43 -8.45 -4.06
N ILE A 122 -17.93 -9.53 -4.63
CA ILE A 122 -17.71 -9.65 -6.08
C ILE A 122 -19.08 -9.42 -6.75
N TYR A 123 -19.46 -8.18 -7.02
CA TYR A 123 -20.36 -7.90 -8.13
C TYR A 123 -19.55 -8.12 -9.39
N ARG A 124 -19.63 -9.35 -9.89
CA ARG A 124 -19.37 -9.68 -11.28
C ARG A 124 -20.09 -8.63 -12.13
N LYS A 125 -19.36 -7.69 -12.71
CA LYS A 125 -19.81 -7.05 -13.94
C LYS A 125 -19.50 -8.04 -15.05
N THR A 126 -20.49 -8.85 -15.35
CA THR A 126 -20.67 -9.46 -16.66
C THR A 126 -20.64 -8.34 -17.70
N PHE A 127 -19.62 -8.32 -18.54
CA PHE A 127 -19.71 -7.65 -19.83
C PHE A 127 -20.37 -8.66 -20.79
N THR A 128 -21.61 -8.37 -21.15
CA THR A 128 -22.25 -8.82 -22.40
C THR A 128 -22.11 -7.72 -23.42
#